data_AF-A0A3B8P460-F1
#
_entry.id   AF-A0A3B8P460-F1
#
_cell.length_a   1.000
_cell.length_b   1.000
_cell.length_c   1.000
_cell.angle_alpha   90.00
_cell.angle_beta   90.00
_cell.angle_gamma   90.00
#
_symmetry.space_group_name_H-M   'P 1'
#
loop_
_entity.id
_entity.type
_entity.pdbx_description
1 polymer ?
#
loop_
_entity_poly.entity_id
_entity_poly.type
_entity_poly.pdbx_seq_one_letter_code
_entity_poly.pdbx_strand_id
1 'polypeptide(L)' 'AAIGMVNTKTTAVRVIPAIGKKEGEELNFGGLLGQGPVMKLRHQSSEKFISRGGHIPAPMQSLKN' A
#
# COMPACT_ATOMS: atom_id res chain seq x y z
N ALA A 1 0.53 -5.83 3.88
CA ALA A 1 0.88 -7.25 4.04
C ALA A 1 1.89 -7.47 5.18
N ALA A 2 3.18 -7.14 5.01
CA ALA A 2 4.22 -7.47 6.00
C ALA A 2 3.98 -6.93 7.42
N ILE A 3 3.53 -5.68 7.58
CA ILE A 3 3.21 -5.09 8.91
C ILE A 3 2.11 -5.90 9.61
N GLY A 4 1.09 -6.31 8.88
CA GLY A 4 0.02 -7.15 9.41
C GLY A 4 0.51 -8.55 9.78
N MET A 5 1.30 -9.17 8.90
CA MET A 5 1.92 -10.47 9.12
C MET A 5 2.79 -10.50 10.39
N VAL A 6 3.62 -9.47 10.61
CA VAL A 6 4.50 -9.39 11.78
C VAL A 6 3.70 -9.16 13.07
N ASN A 7 2.73 -8.26 13.02
CA ASN A 7 1.97 -7.82 14.20
C ASN A 7 0.70 -8.64 14.47
N THR A 8 0.49 -9.77 13.78
CA THR A 8 -0.71 -10.59 13.92
C THR A 8 -2.00 -9.77 13.72
N LYS A 9 -1.99 -8.87 12.73
CA LYS A 9 -3.14 -8.02 12.37
C LYS A 9 -3.52 -8.23 10.91
N THR A 10 -4.81 -8.30 10.65
CA THR A 10 -5.33 -8.28 9.28
C THR A 10 -5.11 -6.90 8.67
N THR A 11 -4.48 -6.83 7.50
CA THR A 11 -4.29 -5.58 6.76
C THR A 11 -4.84 -5.73 5.36
N ALA A 12 -5.52 -4.70 4.87
CA ALA A 12 -6.00 -4.59 3.49
C ALA A 12 -5.49 -3.27 2.89
N VAL A 13 -5.28 -3.25 1.58
CA VAL A 13 -4.84 -2.05 0.86
C VAL A 13 -5.78 -1.84 -0.33
N ARG A 14 -6.30 -0.61 -0.45
CA ARG A 14 -7.04 -0.14 -1.64
C ARG A 14 -6.22 0.97 -2.30
N VAL A 15 -5.80 0.77 -3.54
CA VAL A 15 -5.09 1.78 -4.34
C VAL A 15 -6.03 2.22 -5.45
N ILE A 16 -6.18 3.53 -5.64
CA ILE A 16 -7.03 4.11 -6.68
C ILE A 16 -6.19 5.03 -7.56
N PRO A 17 -6.00 4.72 -8.85
CA PRO A 17 -5.34 5.61 -9.79
C PRO A 17 -6.16 6.87 -10.04
N ALA A 18 -5.59 8.04 -9.75
CA ALA A 18 -6.21 9.32 -10.01
C ALA A 18 -5.91 9.79 -11.45
N ILE A 19 -6.56 9.16 -12.43
CA ILE A 19 -6.30 9.44 -13.85
C ILE A 19 -6.60 10.90 -14.18
N GLY A 20 -5.64 11.58 -14.82
CA GLY A 20 -5.77 12.98 -15.23
C GLY A 20 -5.67 14.00 -14.10
N LYS A 21 -5.36 13.57 -12.86
CA LYS A 21 -5.18 14.45 -11.70
C LYS A 21 -3.69 14.54 -11.29
N LYS A 22 -3.30 15.67 -10.73
CA LYS A 22 -1.95 15.91 -10.19
C LYS A 22 -1.89 15.72 -8.68
N GLU A 23 -0.67 15.58 -8.15
CA GLU A 23 -0.44 15.52 -6.69
C GLU A 23 -1.07 16.73 -5.99
N GLY A 24 -1.74 16.48 -4.87
CA GLY A 24 -2.44 17.51 -4.08
C GLY A 24 -3.81 17.92 -4.62
N GLU A 25 -4.18 17.56 -5.86
CA GLU A 25 -5.55 17.77 -6.34
C GLU A 25 -6.53 16.82 -5.67
N GLU A 26 -7.82 17.15 -5.70
CA GLU A 26 -8.87 16.34 -5.11
C GLU A 26 -9.53 15.41 -6.14
N LEU A 27 -9.73 14.15 -5.72
CA LEU A 27 -10.46 13.12 -6.46
C LEU A 27 -11.78 12.84 -5.74
N ASN A 28 -12.90 13.03 -6.45
CA ASN A 28 -14.24 12.85 -5.94
C ASN A 28 -14.89 11.63 -6.63
N PHE A 29 -15.39 10.69 -5.83
CA PHE A 29 -16.03 9.46 -6.30
C PHE A 29 -17.56 9.53 -6.28
N GLY A 30 -18.13 10.67 -5.90
CA GLY A 30 -19.56 10.88 -5.70
C GLY A 30 -20.00 10.59 -4.27
N GLY A 31 -21.13 11.19 -3.85
CA GLY A 31 -21.54 11.34 -2.46
C GLY A 31 -21.42 10.10 -1.56
N LEU A 32 -21.80 8.92 -2.04
CA LEU A 32 -21.72 7.68 -1.25
C LEU A 32 -20.29 7.13 -1.11
N LEU A 33 -19.44 7.37 -2.09
CA LEU A 33 -18.08 6.81 -2.18
C LEU A 33 -17.00 7.77 -1.65
N GLY A 34 -17.37 9.02 -1.40
CA GLY A 34 -16.54 10.04 -0.78
C GLY A 34 -15.55 10.71 -1.73
N GLN A 35 -14.61 11.45 -1.14
CA GLN A 35 -13.56 12.17 -1.86
C GLN A 35 -12.26 12.17 -1.04
N GLY A 36 -11.14 12.49 -1.69
CA GLY A 36 -9.86 12.67 -0.99
C GLY A 36 -8.75 13.22 -1.89
N PRO A 37 -7.65 13.70 -1.29
CA PRO A 37 -6.53 14.26 -2.03
C PRO A 37 -5.67 13.18 -2.71
N VAL A 38 -5.15 13.50 -3.89
CA VAL A 38 -4.16 12.69 -4.59
C VAL A 38 -2.83 12.78 -3.83
N MET A 39 -2.44 11.65 -3.25
CA MET A 39 -1.21 11.55 -2.46
C MET A 39 0.03 11.61 -3.35
N LYS A 40 1.08 12.27 -2.85
CA LYS A 40 2.41 12.25 -3.45
C LYS A 40 2.95 10.82 -3.48
N LEU A 41 3.55 10.42 -4.60
CA LEU A 41 4.21 9.13 -4.74
C LEU A 41 5.73 9.26 -4.71
N ARG A 42 6.41 8.19 -4.29
CA ARG A 42 7.88 8.09 -4.40
C ARG A 42 8.21 7.63 -5.82
N HIS A 43 9.01 8.41 -6.57
CA HIS A 43 9.37 8.10 -7.95
C HIS A 43 10.53 7.11 -8.12
N GLN A 44 11.20 6.72 -7.03
CA GLN A 44 12.27 5.72 -7.10
C GLN A 44 11.68 4.34 -7.36
N SER A 45 12.23 3.63 -8.36
CA SER A 45 11.74 2.31 -8.76
C SER A 45 12.01 1.24 -7.70
N SER A 46 10.99 0.41 -7.44
CA SER A 46 11.09 -0.82 -6.65
C SER A 46 11.20 -2.09 -7.50
N GLU A 47 11.39 -1.95 -8.83
CA GLU A 47 11.39 -3.05 -9.80
C GLU A 47 12.37 -4.16 -9.43
N LYS A 48 13.62 -3.83 -9.07
CA LYS A 48 14.63 -4.81 -8.64
C LYS A 48 14.20 -5.63 -7.43
N PHE A 49 13.38 -5.06 -6.53
CA PHE A 49 12.88 -5.78 -5.37
C PHE A 49 11.73 -6.71 -5.76
N ILE A 50 10.80 -6.23 -6.59
CA ILE A 50 9.64 -7.01 -7.06
C ILE A 50 10.12 -8.19 -7.93
N SER A 51 11.10 -7.96 -8.81
CA SER A 51 11.61 -8.98 -9.74
C SER A 51 12.35 -10.13 -9.07
N ARG A 52 12.76 -10.00 -7.80
CA ARG A 52 13.36 -11.11 -7.04
C ARG A 52 12.41 -12.29 -6.88
N GLY A 53 11.09 -12.05 -6.84
CA GLY A 53 10.10 -13.11 -6.67
C GLY A 53 10.32 -13.96 -5.42
N GLY A 54 9.81 -15.20 -5.45
CA GLY A 54 9.98 -16.17 -4.37
C GLY A 54 8.97 -16.02 -3.22
N HIS A 55 9.31 -16.61 -2.07
CA HIS A 55 8.46 -16.68 -0.89
C HIS A 55 9.11 -15.93 0.28
N ILE A 56 8.37 -14.98 0.88
CA ILE A 56 8.78 -14.34 2.13
C ILE A 56 8.39 -15.28 3.27
N PRO A 57 9.35 -15.88 4.00
CA PRO A 57 9.04 -16.83 5.06
C PRO A 57 8.27 -16.16 6.21
N ALA A 58 7.49 -16.97 6.93
CA ALA A 58 6.75 -16.51 8.09
C ALA A 58 7.72 -15.91 9.14
N PRO A 59 7.33 -14.84 9.84
CA PRO A 59 8.16 -14.21 10.85
C PRO A 59 8.37 -15.17 12.03
N MET A 60 9.58 -15.18 12.59
CA MET A 60 9.90 -15.99 13.78
C MET A 60 9.05 -15.52 14.96
N GLN A 61 8.14 -16.38 15.41
CA GLN A 61 7.27 -16.11 16.55
C GLN A 61 7.99 -16.30 17.89
N SER A 62 9.11 -17.05 17.92
CA SER A 62 9.88 -17.37 19.14
C SER A 62 10.59 -16.16 19.78
N LEU A 63 10.65 -15.01 19.09
CA LEU A 63 11.24 -13.77 19.62
C LEU A 63 10.18 -12.82 20.21
N LYS A 64 8.94 -13.27 20.34
CA LYS A 64 7.88 -12.57 21.05
C LYS A 64 7.85 -13.14 22.48
N ASN A 65 8.47 -12.43 23.43
CA ASN A 65 8.36 -12.73 24.87
C ASN A 65 6.93 -12.48 25.36
#